data_AF-A0A6A3I3K1-F1
#
_entry.id   AF-A0A6A3I3K1-F1
#
_cell.length_a   1.000
_cell.length_b   1.000
_cell.length_c   1.000
_cell.angle_alpha   90.00
_cell.angle_beta   90.00
_cell.angle_gamma   90.00
#
_symmetry.space_group_name_H-M   'P 1'
#
loop_
_entity.id
_entity.type
_entity.pdbx_description
1 polymer ?
#
loop_
_entity_poly.entity_id
_entity_poly.type
_entity_poly.pdbx_seq_one_letter_code
_entity_poly.pdbx_strand_id
1 'polypeptide(L)'
;MEGEEKRQHVNRKRRRRSQSDALSSILDRVNDLLDLETSDNNKVQEDTWIQQKLYVQEQRAAQNLSTLYAMLDRNVVTTQQLLVQRREYIAQGLDAAEIGRALEAQQSKKTMLVDQIGALELQILNGRQ
;
A
#
# COMPACT_ATOMS: atom_id res chain seq x y z
N MET A 1 -34.78 76.43 8.28
CA MET A 1 -34.20 76.42 6.92
C MET A 1 -32.74 76.05 7.08
N GLU A 2 -32.44 74.78 6.74
CA GLU A 2 -31.57 74.44 5.60
C GLU A 2 -30.10 74.66 5.99
N GLY A 3 -29.36 73.67 6.48
CA GLY A 3 -29.10 72.38 5.85
C GLY A 3 -28.20 72.62 4.66
N GLU A 4 -26.89 72.37 4.77
CA GLU A 4 -26.13 71.77 3.67
C GLU A 4 -24.70 71.35 4.07
N GLU A 5 -24.42 70.13 3.66
CA GLU A 5 -23.29 69.28 4.00
C GLU A 5 -21.95 69.86 3.54
N LYS A 6 -20.94 69.79 4.42
CA LYS A 6 -19.54 69.96 4.03
C LYS A 6 -19.18 68.87 3.01
N ARG A 7 -19.26 69.20 1.73
CA ARG A 7 -18.79 68.33 0.63
C ARG A 7 -17.29 68.16 0.75
N GLN A 8 -16.85 67.09 1.43
CA GLN A 8 -15.47 66.61 1.34
C GLN A 8 -15.18 66.31 -0.12
N HIS A 9 -14.39 67.17 -0.75
CA HIS A 9 -13.92 66.98 -2.12
C HIS A 9 -12.78 65.94 -2.11
N VAL A 10 -13.15 64.68 -1.87
CA VAL A 10 -12.19 63.57 -1.92
C VAL A 10 -11.70 63.49 -3.37
N ASN A 11 -10.38 63.58 -3.56
CA ASN A 11 -9.74 63.46 -4.87
C ASN A 11 -10.18 62.14 -5.53
N ARG A 12 -11.16 62.23 -6.45
CA ARG A 12 -11.83 61.09 -7.09
C ARG A 12 -10.82 60.15 -7.78
N LYS A 13 -9.70 60.71 -8.24
CA LYS A 13 -8.55 59.98 -8.84
C LYS A 13 -7.77 59.16 -7.80
N ARG A 14 -7.54 59.69 -6.59
CA ARG A 14 -6.91 58.96 -5.47
C ARG A 14 -7.82 57.86 -4.93
N ARG A 15 -9.13 58.13 -4.76
CA ARG A 15 -10.12 57.13 -4.33
C ARG A 15 -10.24 55.97 -5.34
N ARG A 16 -10.18 56.24 -6.64
CA ARG A 16 -10.19 55.20 -7.68
C ARG A 16 -8.93 54.34 -7.66
N ARG A 17 -7.75 54.93 -7.46
CA ARG A 17 -6.50 54.17 -7.30
C ARG A 17 -6.52 53.33 -6.04
N SER A 18 -6.88 53.90 -4.89
CA SER A 18 -6.97 53.13 -3.64
C SER A 18 -8.01 52.00 -3.68
N GLN A 19 -9.13 52.19 -4.40
CA GLN A 19 -10.10 51.12 -4.64
C GLN A 19 -9.56 50.05 -5.60
N SER A 20 -8.83 50.45 -6.64
CA SER A 20 -8.15 49.53 -7.56
C SER A 20 -7.07 48.72 -6.84
N ASP A 21 -6.28 49.35 -5.99
CA ASP A 21 -5.22 48.72 -5.20
C ASP A 21 -5.82 47.76 -4.16
N ALA A 22 -6.92 48.14 -3.52
CA ALA A 22 -7.66 47.26 -2.60
C ALA A 22 -8.28 46.06 -3.33
N LEU A 23 -8.84 46.25 -4.53
CA LEU A 23 -9.36 45.15 -5.34
C LEU A 23 -8.24 44.21 -5.82
N SER A 24 -7.08 44.75 -6.22
CA SER A 24 -5.92 43.93 -6.57
C SER A 24 -5.46 43.09 -5.38
N SER A 25 -5.34 43.69 -4.20
CA SER A 25 -4.95 42.97 -2.97
C SER A 25 -5.96 41.89 -2.57
N ILE A 26 -7.26 42.09 -2.81
CA ILE A 26 -8.28 41.06 -2.60
C ILE A 26 -8.12 39.92 -3.61
N LEU A 27 -7.90 40.24 -4.88
CA LEU A 27 -7.68 39.22 -5.92
C LEU A 27 -6.43 38.38 -5.66
N ASP A 28 -5.33 39.02 -5.27
CA ASP A 28 -4.08 38.33 -4.93
C ASP A 28 -4.31 37.37 -3.74
N ARG A 29 -5.01 37.82 -2.70
CA ARG A 29 -5.34 36.99 -1.53
C ARG A 29 -6.30 35.85 -1.85
N VAL A 30 -7.22 36.03 -2.80
CA VAL A 30 -8.11 34.95 -3.26
C VAL A 30 -7.32 33.91 -4.05
N ASN A 31 -6.37 34.34 -4.90
CA ASN A 31 -5.49 33.41 -5.61
C ASN A 31 -4.61 32.61 -4.63
N ASP A 32 -4.01 33.27 -3.63
CA ASP A 32 -3.21 32.57 -2.61
C ASP A 32 -4.02 31.51 -1.85
N LEU A 33 -5.29 31.80 -1.54
CA LEU A 33 -6.18 30.85 -0.86
C LEU A 33 -6.55 29.67 -1.76
N LEU A 34 -6.80 29.91 -3.05
CA LEU A 34 -7.07 28.86 -4.02
C LEU A 34 -5.85 27.97 -4.26
N ASP A 35 -4.65 28.55 -4.32
CA ASP A 35 -3.39 27.82 -4.46
C ASP A 35 -3.09 26.98 -3.22
N LEU A 36 -3.38 27.50 -2.03
CA LEU A 36 -3.22 26.75 -0.77
C LEU A 36 -4.21 25.58 -0.68
N GLU A 37 -5.49 25.82 -0.97
CA GLU A 37 -6.54 24.80 -0.96
C GLU A 37 -6.27 23.70 -2.00
N THR A 38 -5.86 24.08 -3.22
CA THR A 38 -5.49 23.09 -4.25
C THR A 38 -4.22 22.33 -3.88
N SER A 39 -3.20 22.98 -3.30
CA SER A 39 -1.98 22.31 -2.83
C SER A 39 -2.27 21.31 -1.72
N ASP A 40 -3.05 21.67 -0.71
CA ASP A 40 -3.37 20.78 0.40
C ASP A 40 -4.29 19.65 -0.02
N ASN A 41 -5.28 19.91 -0.88
CA ASN A 41 -6.10 18.86 -1.47
C ASN A 41 -5.26 17.87 -2.30
N ASN A 42 -4.28 18.36 -3.07
CA ASN A 42 -3.37 17.49 -3.84
C ASN A 42 -2.52 16.61 -2.92
N LYS A 43 -2.01 17.15 -1.80
CA LYS A 43 -1.27 16.34 -0.81
C LYS A 43 -2.14 15.26 -0.18
N VAL A 44 -3.36 15.61 0.23
CA VAL A 44 -4.30 14.65 0.82
C VAL A 44 -4.64 13.53 -0.17
N GLN A 45 -4.81 13.86 -1.45
CA GLN A 45 -5.05 12.87 -2.50
C GLN A 45 -3.84 11.96 -2.71
N GLU A 46 -2.63 12.52 -2.77
CA GLU A 46 -1.39 11.74 -2.92
C GLU A 46 -1.17 10.80 -1.73
N ASP A 47 -1.34 11.30 -0.50
CA ASP A 47 -1.24 10.48 0.71
C ASP A 47 -2.27 9.35 0.70
N THR A 48 -3.51 9.65 0.30
CA THR A 48 -4.56 8.64 0.16
C THR A 48 -4.19 7.57 -0.87
N TRP A 49 -3.64 7.98 -2.01
CA TRP A 49 -3.20 7.06 -3.06
C TRP A 49 -2.05 6.16 -2.58
N ILE A 50 -1.06 6.72 -1.89
CA ILE A 50 0.04 5.98 -1.29
C ILE A 50 -0.49 4.93 -0.30
N GLN A 51 -1.42 5.33 0.58
CA GLN A 51 -2.03 4.42 1.56
C GLN A 51 -2.82 3.28 0.87
N GLN A 52 -3.61 3.59 -0.16
CA GLN A 52 -4.34 2.56 -0.92
C GLN A 52 -3.40 1.59 -1.61
N LYS A 53 -2.31 2.09 -2.20
CA LYS A 53 -1.29 1.26 -2.84
C LYS A 53 -0.63 0.32 -1.84
N LEU A 54 -0.24 0.83 -0.67
CA LEU A 54 0.32 0.02 0.42
C LEU A 54 -0.66 -1.05 0.88
N TYR A 55 -1.93 -0.70 1.09
CA TYR A 55 -2.97 -1.64 1.48
C TYR A 55 -3.12 -2.80 0.50
N VAL A 56 -3.17 -2.51 -0.81
CA VAL A 56 -3.26 -3.55 -1.85
C VAL A 56 -2.02 -4.43 -1.88
N GLN A 57 -0.83 -3.85 -1.68
CA GLN A 57 0.42 -4.61 -1.61
C GLN A 57 0.45 -5.54 -0.40
N GLU A 58 0.07 -5.06 0.79
CA GLU A 58 -0.01 -5.87 2.00
C GLU A 58 -1.03 -7.01 1.87
N GLN A 59 -2.20 -6.74 1.29
CA GLN A 59 -3.21 -7.78 1.03
C GLN A 59 -2.67 -8.88 0.11
N ARG A 60 -2.03 -8.51 -1.00
CA ARG A 60 -1.44 -9.49 -1.94
C ARG A 60 -0.35 -10.31 -1.26
N ALA A 61 0.51 -9.66 -0.48
CA ALA A 61 1.58 -10.35 0.24
C ALA A 61 1.02 -11.33 1.28
N ALA A 62 0.00 -10.94 2.04
CA ALA A 62 -0.68 -11.81 3.00
C ALA A 62 -1.36 -13.02 2.32
N GLN A 63 -2.03 -12.82 1.18
CA GLN A 63 -2.65 -13.90 0.42
C GLN A 63 -1.61 -14.89 -0.13
N ASN A 64 -0.49 -14.38 -0.64
CA ASN A 64 0.62 -15.20 -1.12
C ASN A 64 1.25 -16.02 0.02
N LEU A 65 1.54 -15.39 1.17
CA LEU A 65 2.05 -16.10 2.34
C LEU A 65 1.09 -17.19 2.82
N SER A 66 -0.20 -16.87 2.93
CA SER A 66 -1.23 -17.84 3.33
C SER A 66 -1.25 -19.06 2.40
N THR A 67 -1.15 -18.82 1.09
CA THR A 67 -1.09 -19.89 0.09
C THR A 67 0.17 -20.75 0.24
N LEU A 68 1.34 -20.12 0.43
CA LEU A 68 2.60 -20.84 0.61
C LEU A 68 2.62 -21.68 1.89
N TYR A 69 2.13 -21.13 3.01
CA TYR A 69 1.99 -21.87 4.26
C TYR A 69 1.02 -23.05 4.10
N ALA A 70 -0.13 -22.86 3.46
CA ALA A 70 -1.06 -23.96 3.18
C ALA A 70 -0.44 -25.05 2.29
N MET A 71 0.41 -24.68 1.33
CA MET A 71 1.15 -25.66 0.51
C MET A 71 2.20 -26.41 1.32
N LEU A 72 2.86 -25.74 2.28
CA LEU A 72 3.83 -26.34 3.19
C LEU A 72 3.16 -27.34 4.12
N ASP A 73 2.01 -26.99 4.72
CA ASP A 73 1.24 -27.90 5.57
C ASP A 73 0.81 -29.16 4.83
N ARG A 74 0.30 -29.01 3.59
CA ARG A 74 -0.05 -30.14 2.73
C ARG A 74 1.16 -31.02 2.43
N ASN A 75 2.32 -30.42 2.16
CA ASN A 75 3.56 -31.15 1.92
C ASN A 75 4.00 -31.97 3.15
N VAL A 76 3.84 -31.42 4.37
CA VAL A 76 4.09 -32.14 5.62
C VAL A 76 3.17 -33.35 5.75
N VAL A 77 1.87 -33.17 5.50
CA VAL A 77 0.88 -34.26 5.55
C VAL A 77 1.21 -35.36 4.52
N THR A 78 1.49 -34.98 3.27
CA THR A 78 1.88 -35.95 2.22
C THR A 78 3.16 -36.69 2.59
N THR A 79 4.15 -35.99 3.16
CA THR A 79 5.39 -36.63 3.62
C THR A 79 5.13 -37.66 4.71
N GLN A 80 4.26 -37.36 5.68
CA GLN A 80 3.88 -38.31 6.72
C GLN A 80 3.18 -39.55 6.15
N GLN A 81 2.28 -39.37 5.18
CA GLN A 81 1.60 -40.47 4.50
C GLN A 81 2.60 -41.38 3.76
N LEU A 82 3.54 -40.79 3.00
CA LEU A 82 4.58 -41.54 2.30
C LEU A 82 5.49 -42.31 3.27
N LEU A 83 5.82 -41.74 4.44
CA LEU A 83 6.60 -42.44 5.46
C LEU A 83 5.87 -43.65 6.04
N VAL A 84 4.55 -43.55 6.25
CA VAL A 84 3.72 -44.69 6.69
C VAL A 84 3.70 -45.77 5.61
N GLN A 85 3.40 -45.40 4.37
CA GLN A 85 3.40 -46.34 3.24
C GLN A 85 4.74 -47.04 3.06
N ARG A 86 5.86 -46.30 3.20
CA ARG A 86 7.21 -46.88 3.13
C ARG A 86 7.42 -47.97 4.18
N ARG A 87 6.95 -47.75 5.42
CA ARG A 87 7.06 -48.74 6.50
C ARG A 87 6.23 -49.99 6.20
N GLU A 88 5.02 -49.81 5.67
CA GLU A 88 4.15 -50.92 5.29
C GLU A 88 4.76 -51.78 4.17
N TYR A 89 5.32 -51.14 3.14
CA TYR A 89 6.00 -51.84 2.04
C TYR A 89 7.19 -52.65 2.55
N ILE A 90 8.03 -52.05 3.39
CA ILE A 90 9.19 -52.72 4.00
C ILE A 90 8.74 -53.91 4.86
N ALA A 91 7.67 -53.74 5.66
CA ALA A 91 7.13 -54.81 6.50
C ALA A 91 6.60 -56.00 5.67
N GLN A 92 6.13 -55.73 4.45
CA GLN A 92 5.68 -56.75 3.49
C GLN A 92 6.84 -57.33 2.64
N GLY A 93 8.08 -56.87 2.83
CA GLY A 93 9.23 -57.27 2.03
C GLY A 93 9.22 -56.74 0.60
N LEU A 94 8.41 -55.71 0.32
CA LEU A 94 8.30 -55.06 -0.99
C LEU A 94 9.36 -53.96 -1.16
N ASP A 95 9.79 -53.73 -2.41
CA ASP A 95 10.64 -52.60 -2.73
C ASP A 95 9.87 -51.27 -2.60
N ALA A 96 10.47 -50.31 -1.91
CA ALA A 96 9.91 -48.99 -1.65
C ALA A 96 10.70 -47.86 -2.32
N ALA A 97 11.49 -48.16 -3.36
CA ALA A 97 12.33 -47.17 -4.06
C ALA A 97 11.53 -45.99 -4.63
N GLU A 98 10.34 -46.23 -5.20
CA GLU A 98 9.48 -45.16 -5.73
C GLU A 98 8.96 -44.25 -4.61
N ILE A 99 8.60 -44.80 -3.45
CA ILE A 99 8.20 -44.03 -2.27
C ILE A 99 9.40 -43.20 -1.77
N GLY A 100 10.61 -43.73 -1.85
CA GLY A 100 11.85 -43.01 -1.58
C GLY A 100 12.03 -41.78 -2.48
N ARG A 101 11.88 -41.95 -3.80
CA ARG A 101 11.92 -40.83 -4.77
C ARG A 101 10.85 -39.78 -4.49
N ALA A 102 9.63 -40.21 -4.17
CA ALA A 102 8.55 -39.31 -3.81
C ALA A 102 8.86 -38.50 -2.55
N LEU A 103 9.48 -39.11 -1.54
CA LEU A 103 9.92 -38.43 -0.31
C LEU A 103 11.01 -37.39 -0.60
N GLU A 104 11.99 -37.70 -1.45
CA GLU A 104 13.02 -36.75 -1.88
C GLU A 104 12.43 -35.55 -2.63
N ALA A 105 11.44 -35.80 -3.49
CA ALA A 105 10.69 -34.74 -4.16
C ALA A 105 9.93 -33.86 -3.16
N GLN A 106 9.28 -34.46 -2.15
CA GLN A 106 8.61 -33.68 -1.10
C GLN A 106 9.60 -32.85 -0.27
N GLN A 107 10.78 -33.39 0.05
CA GLN A 107 11.82 -32.66 0.78
C GLN A 107 12.38 -31.48 -0.03
N SER A 108 12.59 -31.68 -1.32
CA SER A 108 13.02 -30.60 -2.24
C SER A 108 11.94 -29.50 -2.31
N LYS A 109 10.67 -29.90 -2.43
CA LYS A 109 9.54 -28.97 -2.43
C LYS A 109 9.43 -28.19 -1.12
N LYS A 110 9.62 -28.85 0.03
CA LYS A 110 9.61 -28.22 1.36
C LYS A 110 10.65 -27.10 1.43
N THR A 111 11.87 -27.39 1.01
CA THR A 111 12.99 -26.43 1.05
C THR A 111 12.67 -25.19 0.21
N MET A 112 12.24 -25.40 -1.04
CA MET A 112 11.81 -24.32 -1.92
C MET A 112 10.68 -23.47 -1.31
N LEU A 113 9.67 -24.09 -0.69
CA LEU A 113 8.57 -23.36 -0.06
C LEU A 113 9.04 -22.52 1.13
N VAL A 114 9.92 -23.06 1.98
CA VAL A 114 10.50 -22.33 3.10
C VAL A 114 11.33 -21.13 2.61
N ASP A 115 12.12 -21.30 1.56
CA ASP A 115 12.91 -20.22 0.97
C ASP A 115 12.00 -19.12 0.39
N GLN A 116 10.93 -19.49 -0.32
CA GLN A 116 9.96 -18.54 -0.87
C GLN A 116 9.21 -17.78 0.22
N ILE A 117 8.81 -18.46 1.29
CA ILE A 117 8.16 -17.83 2.45
C ILE A 117 9.12 -16.82 3.08
N GLY A 118 10.36 -17.24 3.41
CA GLY A 118 11.34 -16.36 4.02
C GLY A 118 11.69 -15.15 3.15
N ALA A 119 11.82 -15.34 1.83
CA ALA A 119 12.05 -14.25 0.90
C ALA A 119 10.88 -13.24 0.88
N LEU A 120 9.64 -13.73 0.89
CA LEU A 120 8.45 -12.88 0.88
C LEU A 120 8.29 -12.14 2.21
N GLU A 121 8.55 -12.80 3.35
CA GLU A 121 8.55 -12.16 4.67
C GLU A 121 9.59 -11.05 4.76
N LEU A 122 10.81 -11.27 4.25
CA LEU A 122 11.85 -10.25 4.18
C LEU A 122 11.44 -9.08 3.26
N GLN A 123 10.80 -9.35 2.12
CA GLN A 123 10.28 -8.29 1.25
C GLN A 123 9.21 -7.45 1.95
N ILE A 124 8.32 -8.06 2.72
CA ILE A 124 7.29 -7.34 3.50
C ILE A 124 7.95 -6.49 4.59
N LEU A 125 8.94 -7.04 5.30
CA LEU A 125 9.65 -6.32 6.36
C LEU A 125 10.46 -5.14 5.81
N ASN A 126 11.15 -5.32 4.69
CA ASN A 126 12.03 -4.31 4.09
C ASN A 126 11.27 -3.30 3.21
N GLY A 127 10.10 -3.67 2.66
CA GLY A 127 9.23 -2.82 1.85
C GLY A 127 8.28 -1.92 2.64
N ARG A 128 8.39 -1.90 3.98
CA ARG A 128 7.63 -1.04 4.90
C ARG A 128 8.29 0.34 5.14
N GLN A 129 9.20 0.76 4.26
CA GLN A 129 9.82 2.10 4.26
C GLN A 129 9.16 3.03 3.24
#